data_AF-A0A368XDV3-F1
#
_entry.id   AF-A0A368XDV3-F1
#
_cell.length_a   1.000
_cell.length_b   1.000
_cell.length_c   1.000
_cell.angle_alpha   90.00
_cell.angle_beta   90.00
_cell.angle_gamma   90.00
#
_symmetry.space_group_name_H-M   'P 1'
#
loop_
_entity.id
_entity.type
_entity.pdbx_description
1 polymer ?
#
loop_
_entity_poly.entity_id
_entity_poly.type
_entity_poly.pdbx_seq_one_letter_code
_entity_poly.pdbx_strand_id
1 'polypeptide(L)'
;MIGTIVAMLNKGAKGRLAEGVETEAELYRAISGAGNDSHVTQVLYGGGPPLVNSAGVPWTAAYIDTIGEPTADLRSNIAAEARAKIVYERLINLTDDPGVKEALGFLMTREIAHQKSFEKALYSIAPNFPPGKTPGDPRFTSVYFNMSQGEGDAVRGPWNAGERWQFVSDRDQQAAVDGGTGLPTVALAAAEETVVQQMASRTASVTTGDPLTGAELGMGEDAALNDITRAVKPTPAGGSTDPTPPASAGL
;
A
#
# COMPACT_ATOMS: atom_id res chain seq x y z
N MET A 1 21.67 -16.52 2.63
CA MET A 1 20.90 -17.11 3.74
C MET A 1 19.65 -17.82 3.23
N ILE A 2 18.65 -17.14 2.67
CA ILE A 2 17.39 -17.76 2.19
C ILE A 2 17.63 -18.94 1.24
N GLY A 3 18.44 -18.79 0.19
CA GLY A 3 18.73 -19.90 -0.73
C GLY A 3 19.35 -21.13 -0.05
N THR A 4 20.17 -20.92 0.99
CA THR A 4 20.73 -22.01 1.80
C THR A 4 19.64 -22.71 2.61
N ILE A 5 18.71 -21.97 3.21
CA ILE A 5 17.56 -22.53 3.95
C ILE A 5 16.70 -23.37 3.02
N VAL A 6 16.34 -22.85 1.84
CA VAL A 6 15.57 -23.58 0.82
C VAL A 6 16.28 -24.86 0.39
N ALA A 7 17.59 -24.80 0.12
CA ALA A 7 18.37 -25.99 -0.22
C ALA A 7 18.39 -27.03 0.92
N MET A 8 18.48 -26.59 2.18
CA MET A 8 18.46 -27.50 3.34
C MET A 8 17.11 -28.16 3.53
N LEU A 9 16.01 -27.42 3.41
CA LEU A 9 14.64 -27.95 3.52
C LEU A 9 14.34 -29.01 2.44
N ASN A 10 14.95 -28.90 1.26
CA ASN A 10 14.77 -29.84 0.16
C ASN A 10 15.69 -31.08 0.21
N LYS A 11 16.68 -31.16 1.12
CA LYS A 11 17.67 -32.26 1.14
C LYS A 11 17.04 -33.66 1.16
N GLY A 12 16.01 -33.86 1.99
CA GLY A 12 15.33 -35.15 2.11
C GLY A 12 14.57 -35.53 0.84
N ALA A 13 13.79 -34.59 0.28
CA ALA A 13 13.04 -34.81 -0.96
C ALA A 13 14.00 -35.08 -2.14
N LYS A 14 15.09 -34.31 -2.23
CA LYS A 14 16.16 -34.52 -3.22
C LYS A 14 16.76 -35.92 -3.13
N GLY A 15 17.06 -36.39 -1.91
CA GLY A 15 17.62 -37.73 -1.71
C GLY A 15 16.66 -38.83 -2.17
N ARG A 16 15.38 -38.75 -1.78
CA ARG A 16 14.37 -39.75 -2.20
C ARG A 16 14.19 -39.78 -3.72
N LEU A 17 14.15 -38.61 -4.36
CA LEU A 17 14.07 -38.49 -5.81
C LEU A 17 15.29 -39.07 -6.53
N ALA A 18 16.49 -38.81 -6.02
CA ALA A 18 17.73 -39.27 -6.62
C ALA A 18 17.89 -40.80 -6.52
N GLU A 19 17.47 -41.39 -5.41
CA GLU A 19 17.62 -42.82 -5.14
C GLU A 19 16.43 -43.68 -5.65
N GLY A 20 15.36 -43.06 -6.13
CA GLY A 20 14.20 -43.78 -6.68
C GLY A 20 13.49 -44.68 -5.65
N VAL A 21 13.45 -44.27 -4.39
CA VAL A 21 12.97 -45.11 -3.26
C VAL A 21 11.43 -45.28 -3.20
N GLU A 22 10.68 -44.49 -3.96
CA GLU A 22 9.22 -44.49 -4.00
C GLU A 22 8.72 -44.97 -5.37
N THR A 23 7.60 -45.72 -5.39
CA THR A 23 6.94 -46.13 -6.65
C THR A 23 6.16 -44.97 -7.26
N GLU A 24 5.85 -45.03 -8.55
CA GLU A 24 5.39 -43.89 -9.38
C GLU A 24 4.25 -43.08 -8.73
N ALA A 25 3.21 -43.75 -8.22
CA ALA A 25 2.05 -43.11 -7.61
C ALA A 25 2.36 -42.52 -6.21
N GLU A 26 3.23 -43.18 -5.44
CA GLU A 26 3.66 -42.72 -4.13
C GLU A 26 4.55 -41.47 -4.24
N LEU A 27 5.48 -41.50 -5.20
CA LEU A 27 6.35 -40.38 -5.51
C LEU A 27 5.56 -39.15 -5.97
N TYR A 28 4.60 -39.35 -6.88
CA TYR A 28 3.75 -38.26 -7.35
C TYR A 28 2.93 -37.62 -6.22
N ARG A 29 2.38 -38.45 -5.32
CA ARG A 29 1.65 -37.98 -4.14
C ARG A 29 2.55 -37.26 -3.15
N ALA A 30 3.77 -37.76 -2.91
CA ALA A 30 4.73 -37.15 -2.00
C ALA A 30 5.17 -35.76 -2.47
N ILE A 31 5.41 -35.61 -3.78
CA ILE A 31 5.85 -34.34 -4.39
C ILE A 31 4.70 -33.33 -4.47
N SER A 32 3.46 -33.77 -4.64
CA SER A 32 2.30 -32.87 -4.79
C SER A 32 1.58 -32.56 -3.47
N GLY A 33 1.80 -33.38 -2.42
CA GLY A 33 1.03 -33.31 -1.18
C GLY A 33 1.37 -32.15 -0.25
N ALA A 34 2.55 -31.54 -0.40
CA ALA A 34 3.01 -30.46 0.49
C ALA A 34 2.56 -29.05 0.06
N GLY A 35 1.88 -28.92 -1.09
CA GLY A 35 1.44 -27.64 -1.64
C GLY A 35 1.58 -27.59 -3.16
N ASN A 36 1.09 -26.49 -3.77
CA ASN A 36 0.90 -26.41 -5.22
C ASN A 36 2.20 -26.55 -6.02
N ASP A 37 3.35 -26.06 -5.52
CA ASP A 37 4.55 -25.87 -6.33
C ASP A 37 5.76 -26.72 -5.91
N SER A 38 5.55 -27.68 -5.00
CA SER A 38 6.59 -28.61 -4.57
C SER A 38 7.14 -29.42 -5.76
N HIS A 39 6.30 -29.74 -6.75
CA HIS A 39 6.71 -30.40 -7.99
C HIS A 39 7.65 -29.54 -8.86
N VAL A 40 7.40 -28.24 -8.99
CA VAL A 40 8.29 -27.32 -9.72
C VAL A 40 9.67 -27.29 -9.04
N THR A 41 9.70 -27.09 -7.73
CA THR A 41 10.97 -27.01 -6.99
C THR A 41 11.75 -28.32 -7.02
N GLN A 42 11.09 -29.45 -6.80
CA GLN A 42 11.75 -30.75 -6.63
C GLN A 42 12.10 -31.41 -7.96
N VAL A 43 11.21 -31.34 -8.97
CA VAL A 43 11.43 -32.00 -10.26
C VAL A 43 12.20 -31.10 -11.22
N LEU A 44 11.70 -29.90 -11.52
CA LEU A 44 12.33 -29.01 -12.51
C LEU A 44 13.70 -28.50 -12.04
N TYR A 45 13.80 -28.11 -10.76
CA TYR A 45 15.03 -27.55 -10.20
C TYR A 45 15.85 -28.54 -9.34
N GLY A 46 15.46 -29.82 -9.32
CA GLY A 46 16.19 -30.88 -8.61
C GLY A 46 16.33 -30.64 -7.09
N GLY A 47 15.38 -29.91 -6.50
CA GLY A 47 15.43 -29.50 -5.08
C GLY A 47 16.49 -28.44 -4.75
N GLY A 48 17.09 -27.81 -5.77
CA GLY A 48 17.91 -26.61 -5.60
C GLY A 48 17.07 -25.37 -5.30
N PRO A 49 17.69 -24.23 -4.90
CA PRO A 49 16.98 -22.96 -4.73
C PRO A 49 16.90 -22.20 -6.07
N PRO A 50 15.77 -22.23 -6.80
CA PRO A 50 15.57 -21.43 -7.99
C PRO A 50 15.40 -19.93 -7.69
N LEU A 51 15.67 -19.08 -8.68
CA LEU A 51 15.32 -17.65 -8.65
C LEU A 51 13.88 -17.44 -9.14
N VAL A 52 12.91 -18.02 -8.43
CA VAL A 52 11.47 -17.88 -8.70
C VAL A 52 10.72 -17.53 -7.42
N ASN A 53 9.50 -17.00 -7.56
CA ASN A 53 8.58 -16.85 -6.43
C ASN A 53 7.87 -18.18 -6.09
N SER A 54 7.01 -18.17 -5.06
CA SER A 54 6.26 -19.35 -4.61
C SER A 54 5.14 -19.80 -5.56
N ALA A 55 4.99 -19.15 -6.72
CA ALA A 55 4.09 -19.52 -7.81
C ALA A 55 4.89 -19.99 -9.06
N GLY A 56 6.20 -20.22 -8.92
CA GLY A 56 7.09 -20.63 -10.01
C GLY A 56 7.46 -19.53 -11.02
N VAL A 57 7.08 -18.26 -10.78
CA VAL A 57 7.39 -17.15 -11.69
C VAL A 57 8.86 -16.72 -11.51
N PRO A 58 9.67 -16.67 -12.58
CA PRO A 58 11.04 -16.18 -12.51
C PRO A 58 11.17 -14.78 -11.94
N TRP A 59 12.20 -14.58 -11.13
CA TRP A 59 12.64 -13.24 -10.77
C TRP A 59 13.04 -12.49 -12.05
N THR A 60 12.65 -11.22 -12.14
CA THR A 60 13.01 -10.36 -13.26
C THR A 60 13.47 -9.00 -12.76
N ALA A 61 14.22 -8.28 -13.60
CA ALA A 61 14.62 -6.91 -13.31
C ALA A 61 13.43 -5.93 -13.18
N ALA A 62 12.21 -6.33 -13.57
CA ALA A 62 11.01 -5.51 -13.41
C ALA A 62 10.62 -5.25 -11.94
N TYR A 63 11.21 -5.99 -10.99
CA TYR A 63 11.02 -5.73 -9.54
C TYR A 63 11.97 -4.66 -8.99
N ILE A 64 12.92 -4.16 -9.79
CA ILE A 64 13.81 -3.07 -9.40
C ILE A 64 13.12 -1.76 -9.74
N ASP A 65 12.82 -0.98 -8.72
CA ASP A 65 12.28 0.36 -8.86
C ASP A 65 13.41 1.38 -8.68
N THR A 66 13.78 2.04 -9.77
CA THR A 66 14.78 3.12 -9.75
C THR A 66 14.47 4.11 -10.85
N ILE A 67 14.40 5.38 -10.47
CA ILE A 67 14.16 6.49 -11.41
C ILE A 67 15.29 7.53 -11.38
N GLY A 68 16.31 7.31 -10.54
CA GLY A 68 17.43 8.23 -10.37
C GLY A 68 17.08 9.50 -9.58
N GLU A 69 15.92 9.51 -8.93
CA GLU A 69 15.49 10.57 -8.02
C GLU A 69 15.58 10.03 -6.58
N PRO A 70 16.57 10.46 -5.78
CA PRO A 70 16.84 9.85 -4.48
C PRO A 70 15.66 9.85 -3.51
N THR A 71 14.80 10.88 -3.51
CA THR A 71 13.69 10.94 -2.54
C THR A 71 12.57 9.95 -2.89
N ALA A 72 12.36 9.66 -4.17
CA ALA A 72 11.45 8.63 -4.66
C ALA A 72 12.05 7.23 -4.44
N ASP A 73 13.30 7.02 -4.85
CA ASP A 73 13.99 5.73 -4.72
C ASP A 73 14.06 5.30 -3.22
N LEU A 74 14.29 6.23 -2.29
CA LEU A 74 14.26 5.94 -0.86
C LEU A 74 12.88 5.56 -0.34
N ARG A 75 11.80 6.14 -0.88
CA ARG A 75 10.42 5.73 -0.53
C ARG A 75 10.10 4.33 -1.05
N SER A 76 10.56 4.00 -2.25
CA SER A 76 10.46 2.64 -2.79
C SER A 76 11.20 1.63 -1.94
N ASN A 77 12.41 1.98 -1.44
CA ASN A 77 13.16 1.16 -0.49
C ASN A 77 12.42 0.97 0.84
N ILE A 78 11.91 2.04 1.45
CA ILE A 78 11.12 1.97 2.70
C ILE A 78 9.91 1.04 2.53
N ALA A 79 9.20 1.17 1.41
CA ALA A 79 8.05 0.31 1.11
C ALA A 79 8.47 -1.16 0.88
N ALA A 80 9.61 -1.41 0.25
CA ALA A 80 10.15 -2.75 0.04
C ALA A 80 10.49 -3.44 1.37
N GLU A 81 11.17 -2.74 2.28
CA GLU A 81 11.53 -3.26 3.61
C GLU A 81 10.28 -3.57 4.45
N ALA A 82 9.28 -2.69 4.42
CA ALA A 82 8.01 -2.91 5.12
C ALA A 82 7.27 -4.16 4.60
N ARG A 83 7.25 -4.37 3.27
CA ARG A 83 6.66 -5.58 2.67
C ARG A 83 7.44 -6.84 3.04
N ALA A 84 8.77 -6.80 2.97
CA ALA A 84 9.62 -7.94 3.33
C ALA A 84 9.40 -8.36 4.79
N LYS A 85 9.39 -7.39 5.72
CA LYS A 85 9.15 -7.62 7.14
C LYS A 85 7.83 -8.36 7.38
N ILE A 86 6.72 -7.90 6.78
CA ILE A 86 5.39 -8.52 6.96
C ILE A 86 5.34 -9.92 6.34
N VAL A 87 6.03 -10.15 5.23
CA VAL A 87 6.13 -11.50 4.64
C VAL A 87 6.87 -12.44 5.56
N TYR A 88 8.00 -12.04 6.16
CA TYR A 88 8.70 -12.88 7.15
C TYR A 88 7.84 -13.17 8.37
N GLU A 89 7.11 -12.18 8.88
CA GLU A 89 6.19 -12.37 10.02
C GLU A 89 5.10 -13.42 9.70
N ARG A 90 4.58 -13.41 8.47
CA ARG A 90 3.66 -14.45 7.99
C ARG A 90 4.33 -15.81 7.85
N LEU A 91 5.52 -15.88 7.28
CA LEU A 91 6.26 -17.14 7.09
C LEU A 91 6.63 -17.82 8.42
N ILE A 92 6.93 -17.03 9.47
CA ILE A 92 7.18 -17.56 10.82
C ILE A 92 5.98 -18.35 11.36
N ASN A 93 4.75 -17.95 11.00
CA ASN A 93 3.52 -18.64 11.40
C ASN A 93 3.21 -19.89 10.56
N LEU A 94 3.97 -20.14 9.49
CA LEU A 94 3.76 -21.26 8.55
C LEU A 94 4.76 -22.41 8.74
N THR A 95 5.56 -22.38 9.80
CA THR A 95 6.55 -23.41 10.10
C THR A 95 6.68 -23.61 11.59
N ASP A 96 7.13 -24.80 12.01
CA ASP A 96 7.52 -25.09 13.39
C ASP A 96 9.01 -25.37 13.56
N ASP A 97 9.78 -25.30 12.47
CA ASP A 97 11.23 -25.50 12.52
C ASP A 97 11.90 -24.33 13.28
N PRO A 98 12.57 -24.59 14.41
CA PRO A 98 13.16 -23.53 15.23
C PRO A 98 14.29 -22.79 14.51
N GLY A 99 15.06 -23.47 13.65
CA GLY A 99 16.13 -22.86 12.87
C GLY A 99 15.60 -21.94 11.77
N VAL A 100 14.49 -22.30 11.13
CA VAL A 100 13.80 -21.42 10.17
C VAL A 100 13.23 -20.19 10.90
N LYS A 101 12.58 -20.38 12.06
CA LYS A 101 12.05 -19.26 12.86
C LYS A 101 13.16 -18.31 13.31
N GLU A 102 14.29 -18.81 13.75
CA GLU A 102 15.46 -18.00 14.13
C GLU A 102 15.98 -17.18 12.93
N ALA A 103 16.19 -17.83 11.79
CA ALA A 103 16.71 -17.17 10.60
C ALA A 103 15.74 -16.09 10.07
N LEU A 104 14.44 -16.38 10.01
CA LEU A 104 13.42 -15.41 9.62
C LEU A 104 13.30 -14.27 10.65
N GLY A 105 13.42 -14.57 11.95
CA GLY A 105 13.43 -13.57 13.01
C GLY A 105 14.61 -12.60 12.88
N PHE A 106 15.80 -13.11 12.54
CA PHE A 106 16.95 -12.27 12.23
C PHE A 106 16.72 -11.39 11.01
N LEU A 107 16.22 -11.95 9.89
CA LEU A 107 15.93 -11.18 8.68
C LEU A 107 14.88 -10.10 8.91
N MET A 108 13.77 -10.44 9.57
CA MET A 108 12.73 -9.48 9.96
C MET A 108 13.31 -8.34 10.80
N THR A 109 14.22 -8.64 11.73
CA THR A 109 14.89 -7.64 12.56
C THR A 109 15.84 -6.75 11.73
N ARG A 110 16.46 -7.31 10.70
CA ARG A 110 17.29 -6.54 9.75
C ARG A 110 16.46 -5.58 8.92
N GLU A 111 15.23 -5.93 8.54
CA GLU A 111 14.36 -5.00 7.79
C GLU A 111 13.99 -3.77 8.62
N ILE A 112 13.84 -3.91 9.95
CA ILE A 112 13.68 -2.77 10.87
C ILE A 112 14.92 -1.85 10.82
N ALA A 113 16.12 -2.44 10.77
CA ALA A 113 17.36 -1.67 10.70
C ALA A 113 17.52 -0.97 9.33
N HIS A 114 17.14 -1.63 8.23
CA HIS A 114 17.15 -1.04 6.89
C HIS A 114 16.14 0.10 6.79
N GLN A 115 14.90 -0.11 7.24
CA GLN A 115 13.86 0.91 7.27
C GLN A 115 14.32 2.15 8.05
N LYS A 116 14.90 1.97 9.24
CA LYS A 116 15.50 3.06 10.02
C LYS A 116 16.60 3.80 9.25
N SER A 117 17.44 3.08 8.51
CA SER A 117 18.53 3.68 7.72
C SER A 117 17.99 4.50 6.55
N PHE A 118 17.02 3.97 5.81
CA PHE A 118 16.43 4.65 4.66
C PHE A 118 15.59 5.85 5.06
N GLU A 119 14.81 5.75 6.13
CA GLU A 119 14.06 6.88 6.69
C GLU A 119 15.01 7.99 7.14
N LYS A 120 16.09 7.66 7.84
CA LYS A 120 17.12 8.65 8.21
C LYS A 120 17.75 9.31 6.98
N ALA A 121 18.04 8.56 5.94
CA ALA A 121 18.57 9.12 4.69
C ALA A 121 17.56 10.07 4.05
N LEU A 122 16.29 9.65 3.91
CA LEU A 122 15.23 10.47 3.32
C LEU A 122 14.98 11.76 4.12
N TYR A 123 14.93 11.66 5.45
CA TYR A 123 14.67 12.80 6.33
C TYR A 123 15.87 13.74 6.47
N SER A 124 17.07 13.32 6.06
CA SER A 124 18.25 14.18 5.98
C SER A 124 18.28 15.08 4.73
N ILE A 125 17.43 14.80 3.73
CA ILE A 125 17.26 15.63 2.55
C ILE A 125 16.19 16.68 2.87
N ALA A 126 16.47 17.96 2.64
CA ALA A 126 15.51 19.04 2.87
C ALA A 126 15.57 20.06 1.72
N PRO A 127 14.45 20.31 1.02
CA PRO A 127 13.17 19.57 1.10
C PRO A 127 13.26 18.13 0.56
N ASN A 128 12.44 17.19 1.07
CA ASN A 128 12.38 15.79 0.59
C ASN A 128 11.07 15.36 -0.07
N PHE A 129 10.14 16.29 -0.28
CA PHE A 129 9.10 16.08 -1.29
C PHE A 129 9.81 16.14 -2.64
N PRO A 130 9.58 15.18 -3.56
CA PRO A 130 10.32 15.10 -4.81
C PRO A 130 10.48 16.51 -5.41
N PRO A 131 11.71 17.06 -5.45
CA PRO A 131 11.94 18.47 -5.70
C PRO A 131 11.84 18.75 -7.20
N GLY A 132 10.65 18.52 -7.75
CA GLY A 132 10.27 19.04 -9.05
C GLY A 132 10.35 20.56 -9.01
N LYS A 133 10.85 21.17 -10.08
CA LYS A 133 10.91 22.63 -10.19
C LYS A 133 9.55 23.27 -10.49
N THR A 134 8.60 22.48 -10.97
CA THR A 134 7.27 22.95 -11.35
C THR A 134 6.35 22.86 -10.14
N PRO A 135 5.76 23.98 -9.68
CA PRO A 135 4.78 23.94 -8.61
C PRO A 135 3.50 23.21 -9.06
N GLY A 136 2.79 22.62 -8.11
CA GLY A 136 1.44 22.10 -8.36
C GLY A 136 0.46 23.23 -8.72
N ASP A 137 -0.66 22.88 -9.36
CA ASP A 137 -1.74 23.82 -9.63
C ASP A 137 -2.59 23.98 -8.35
N PRO A 138 -2.64 25.18 -7.73
CA PRO A 138 -3.36 25.44 -6.48
C PRO A 138 -4.84 25.06 -6.51
N ARG A 139 -5.43 24.98 -7.70
CA ARG A 139 -6.84 24.58 -7.86
C ARG A 139 -7.08 23.12 -7.49
N PHE A 140 -6.04 22.29 -7.45
CA PHE A 140 -6.15 20.84 -7.31
C PHE A 140 -5.29 20.26 -6.19
N THR A 141 -4.29 20.97 -5.70
CA THR A 141 -3.34 20.48 -4.67
C THR A 141 -4.01 20.14 -3.34
N SER A 142 -5.13 20.80 -3.02
CA SER A 142 -5.88 20.65 -1.76
C SER A 142 -7.30 20.11 -1.96
N VAL A 143 -7.60 19.45 -3.08
CA VAL A 143 -8.94 18.91 -3.34
C VAL A 143 -8.94 17.39 -3.18
N TYR A 144 -9.75 16.88 -2.24
CA TYR A 144 -9.98 15.45 -2.09
C TYR A 144 -11.27 15.07 -2.84
N PHE A 145 -11.13 14.29 -3.90
CA PHE A 145 -12.26 13.72 -4.64
C PHE A 145 -12.63 12.36 -4.04
N ASN A 146 -13.82 12.26 -3.44
CA ASN A 146 -14.34 10.96 -3.04
C ASN A 146 -14.83 10.18 -4.28
N MET A 147 -14.05 9.18 -4.70
CA MET A 147 -14.35 8.34 -5.86
C MET A 147 -14.86 6.95 -5.49
N SER A 148 -15.07 6.66 -4.20
CA SER A 148 -15.62 5.40 -3.70
C SER A 148 -17.00 5.64 -3.06
N GLN A 149 -17.86 4.61 -3.05
CA GLN A 149 -19.19 4.65 -2.46
C GLN A 149 -19.41 3.41 -1.56
N GLY A 150 -19.61 3.62 -0.26
CA GLY A 150 -19.81 2.55 0.73
C GLY A 150 -19.69 3.05 2.17
N GLU A 151 -20.08 2.23 3.15
CA GLU A 151 -20.06 2.62 4.58
C GLU A 151 -18.66 3.01 5.08
N GLY A 152 -17.61 2.42 4.49
CA GLY A 152 -16.21 2.76 4.80
C GLY A 152 -15.76 4.13 4.28
N ASP A 153 -16.47 4.72 3.32
CA ASP A 153 -16.11 5.99 2.69
C ASP A 153 -16.57 7.21 3.50
N ALA A 154 -17.38 6.96 4.55
CA ALA A 154 -17.77 7.98 5.51
C ALA A 154 -16.63 8.41 6.45
N VAL A 155 -15.50 7.67 6.47
CA VAL A 155 -14.41 7.96 7.41
C VAL A 155 -13.69 9.24 7.00
N ARG A 156 -13.74 10.23 7.90
CA ARG A 156 -13.05 11.51 7.77
C ARG A 156 -11.83 11.54 8.69
N GLY A 157 -10.73 12.09 8.20
CA GLY A 157 -9.48 12.23 8.94
C GLY A 157 -8.55 13.25 8.29
N PRO A 158 -7.31 13.42 8.80
CA PRO A 158 -6.36 14.43 8.29
C PRO A 158 -6.01 14.30 6.81
N TRP A 159 -6.25 13.13 6.21
CA TRP A 159 -5.98 12.86 4.79
C TRP A 159 -7.10 13.30 3.84
N ASN A 160 -8.28 13.70 4.35
CA ASN A 160 -9.43 14.10 3.51
C ASN A 160 -10.37 15.15 4.16
N ALA A 161 -9.99 15.72 5.30
CA ALA A 161 -10.79 16.66 6.07
C ALA A 161 -9.91 17.71 6.76
N GLY A 162 -10.49 18.85 7.14
CA GLY A 162 -9.79 19.98 7.76
C GLY A 162 -9.60 21.15 6.80
N GLU A 163 -8.99 22.23 7.30
CA GLU A 163 -8.85 23.50 6.57
C GLU A 163 -7.98 23.39 5.30
N ARG A 164 -7.10 22.38 5.25
CA ARG A 164 -6.21 22.11 4.10
C ARG A 164 -6.87 21.30 2.99
N TRP A 165 -8.11 20.84 3.16
CA TRP A 165 -8.80 19.97 2.21
C TRP A 165 -10.17 20.52 1.82
N GLN A 166 -10.37 20.75 0.53
CA GLN A 166 -11.70 20.86 -0.07
C GLN A 166 -12.18 19.45 -0.41
N PHE A 167 -13.21 18.97 0.29
CA PHE A 167 -13.81 17.68 0.04
C PHE A 167 -14.89 17.80 -1.03
N VAL A 168 -14.77 16.99 -2.09
CA VAL A 168 -15.75 16.91 -3.18
C VAL A 168 -16.31 15.50 -3.20
N SER A 169 -17.58 15.36 -2.82
CA SER A 169 -18.34 14.12 -2.85
C SER A 169 -19.53 14.15 -3.81
N ASP A 170 -19.73 15.26 -4.51
CA ASP A 170 -20.86 15.54 -5.40
C ASP A 170 -20.72 14.82 -6.75
N ARG A 171 -20.35 13.54 -6.71
CA ARG A 171 -20.52 12.65 -7.85
C ARG A 171 -21.92 12.04 -7.76
N ASP A 172 -22.92 12.91 -7.84
CA ASP A 172 -24.34 12.56 -7.77
C ASP A 172 -24.68 11.40 -8.73
N GLN A 173 -25.34 10.35 -8.21
CA GLN A 173 -26.09 9.32 -8.96
C GLN A 173 -25.34 8.15 -9.63
N GLN A 174 -24.28 7.62 -9.04
CA GLN A 174 -23.81 6.27 -9.39
C GLN A 174 -24.18 5.25 -8.30
N ALA A 175 -25.48 5.13 -8.02
CA ALA A 175 -26.01 3.93 -7.37
C ALA A 175 -26.05 2.79 -8.39
N ALA A 176 -26.13 1.54 -7.92
CA ALA A 176 -26.26 0.40 -8.81
C ALA A 176 -27.44 0.63 -9.77
N VAL A 177 -27.19 0.48 -11.07
CA VAL A 177 -28.14 0.80 -12.15
C VAL A 177 -29.42 -0.06 -12.08
N ASP A 178 -29.42 -1.08 -11.23
CA ASP A 178 -30.50 -2.01 -10.95
C ASP A 178 -31.30 -1.69 -9.68
N GLY A 179 -30.98 -0.62 -8.96
CA GLY A 179 -31.65 -0.25 -7.69
C GLY A 179 -31.25 -1.10 -6.48
N GLY A 180 -30.22 -1.94 -6.60
CA GLY A 180 -29.59 -2.64 -5.48
C GLY A 180 -28.54 -1.77 -4.76
N THR A 181 -27.93 -2.31 -3.70
CA THR A 181 -26.83 -1.62 -2.99
C THR A 181 -25.53 -1.61 -3.80
N GLY A 182 -25.36 -2.54 -4.75
CA GLY A 182 -24.13 -2.71 -5.53
C GLY A 182 -22.92 -3.19 -4.72
N LEU A 183 -23.11 -3.55 -3.43
CA LEU A 183 -22.03 -3.91 -2.52
C LEU A 183 -21.71 -5.41 -2.61
N PRO A 184 -20.45 -5.80 -2.94
CA PRO A 184 -20.04 -7.20 -2.86
C PRO A 184 -19.96 -7.61 -1.38
N THR A 185 -20.61 -8.72 -1.00
CA THR A 185 -20.50 -9.30 0.34
C THR A 185 -20.12 -10.77 0.27
N VAL A 186 -19.37 -11.23 1.28
CA VAL A 186 -19.05 -12.64 1.48
C VAL A 186 -19.26 -12.96 2.96
N ALA A 187 -19.81 -14.14 3.26
CA ALA A 187 -19.95 -14.59 4.63
C ALA A 187 -18.60 -15.09 5.16
N LEU A 188 -18.16 -14.57 6.30
CA LEU A 188 -17.02 -15.09 7.06
C LEU A 188 -17.50 -16.06 8.13
N ALA A 189 -16.67 -17.04 8.47
CA ALA A 189 -16.88 -17.79 9.70
C ALA A 189 -16.64 -16.85 10.92
N ALA A 190 -17.36 -17.06 12.03
CA ALA A 190 -17.26 -16.20 13.21
C ALA A 190 -15.83 -16.06 13.76
N ALA A 191 -15.02 -17.11 13.66
CA ALA A 191 -13.62 -17.08 14.03
C ALA A 191 -12.78 -16.18 13.12
N GLU A 192 -13.05 -16.20 11.80
CA GLU A 192 -12.36 -15.35 10.82
C GLU A 192 -12.74 -13.89 11.00
N GLU A 193 -14.02 -13.62 11.23
CA GLU A 193 -14.53 -12.27 11.51
C GLU A 193 -13.80 -11.64 12.71
N THR A 194 -13.64 -12.41 13.79
CA THR A 194 -12.92 -11.96 14.99
C THR A 194 -11.48 -11.54 14.66
N VAL A 195 -10.76 -12.34 13.87
CA VAL A 195 -9.37 -12.07 13.51
C VAL A 195 -9.26 -10.87 12.55
N VAL A 196 -10.20 -10.74 11.60
CA VAL A 196 -10.29 -9.58 10.70
C VAL A 196 -10.55 -8.29 11.48
N GLN A 197 -11.47 -8.31 12.45
CA GLN A 197 -11.76 -7.16 13.31
C GLN A 197 -10.55 -6.75 14.17
N GLN A 198 -9.79 -7.71 14.69
CA GLN A 198 -8.55 -7.44 15.43
C GLN A 198 -7.48 -6.79 14.54
N MET A 199 -7.30 -7.29 13.32
CA MET A 199 -6.41 -6.68 12.35
C MET A 199 -6.84 -5.25 12.03
N ALA A 200 -8.12 -5.06 11.70
CA ALA A 200 -8.69 -3.75 11.37
C ALA A 200 -8.51 -2.73 12.51
N SER A 201 -8.78 -3.15 13.75
CA SER A 201 -8.60 -2.31 14.94
C SER A 201 -7.15 -1.90 15.14
N ARG A 202 -6.20 -2.83 14.96
CA ARG A 202 -4.77 -2.57 15.12
C ARG A 202 -4.20 -1.65 14.04
N THR A 203 -4.76 -1.69 12.83
CA THR A 203 -4.30 -0.86 11.70
C THR A 203 -5.18 0.36 11.45
N ALA A 204 -6.12 0.65 12.33
CA ALA A 204 -7.03 1.78 12.19
C ALA A 204 -6.24 3.11 12.22
N SER A 205 -6.55 3.98 11.27
CA SER A 205 -5.98 5.33 11.23
C SER A 205 -6.54 6.20 12.35
N VAL A 206 -5.69 7.02 12.96
CA VAL A 206 -6.12 8.05 13.93
C VAL A 206 -6.79 9.20 13.16
N THR A 207 -8.05 9.49 13.48
CA THR A 207 -8.87 10.48 12.75
C THR A 207 -8.76 11.90 13.29
N THR A 208 -8.26 12.08 14.52
CA THR A 208 -8.26 13.35 15.24
C THR A 208 -6.93 14.11 15.22
N GLY A 209 -5.88 13.55 14.62
CA GLY A 209 -4.57 14.21 14.50
C GLY A 209 -4.41 14.98 13.18
N ASP A 210 -3.41 15.86 13.11
CA ASP A 210 -2.90 16.47 11.87
C ASP A 210 -1.39 16.19 11.77
N PRO A 211 -0.99 14.97 11.37
CA PRO A 211 0.41 14.60 11.29
C PRO A 211 1.08 15.30 10.11
N LEU A 212 2.25 15.89 10.35
CA LEU A 212 3.05 16.50 9.29
C LEU A 212 3.50 15.44 8.28
N THR A 213 3.13 15.64 7.02
CA THR A 213 3.44 14.72 5.93
C THR A 213 4.85 14.97 5.38
N GLY A 214 5.40 13.95 4.72
CA GLY A 214 6.64 14.12 3.94
C GLY A 214 6.49 15.08 2.75
N ALA A 215 5.26 15.41 2.33
CA ALA A 215 5.01 16.43 1.33
C ALA A 215 5.14 17.83 1.94
N GLU A 216 4.51 18.07 3.09
CA GLU A 216 4.58 19.34 3.81
C GLU A 216 6.00 19.66 4.29
N LEU A 217 6.73 18.66 4.79
CA LEU A 217 8.16 18.80 5.12
C LEU A 217 9.02 19.21 3.92
N GLY A 218 8.57 18.87 2.71
CA GLY A 218 9.30 19.07 1.48
C GLY A 218 8.82 20.22 0.59
N MET A 219 7.74 20.92 0.92
CA MET A 219 7.29 22.07 0.13
C MET A 219 7.88 23.40 0.65
N GLY A 220 8.53 23.39 1.82
CA GLY A 220 9.03 24.60 2.48
C GLY A 220 7.90 25.45 3.09
N GLU A 221 8.22 26.29 4.08
CA GLU A 221 7.23 27.10 4.83
C GLU A 221 6.38 28.01 3.92
N ASP A 222 6.97 28.54 2.83
CA ASP A 222 6.32 29.50 1.94
C ASP A 222 5.26 28.90 1.00
N ALA A 223 5.34 27.62 0.65
CA ALA A 223 4.35 26.99 -0.24
C ALA A 223 3.11 26.50 0.53
N ALA A 224 3.29 26.04 1.77
CA ALA A 224 2.20 25.54 2.62
C ALA A 224 1.26 26.66 3.10
N LEU A 225 1.78 27.87 3.33
CA LEU A 225 1.00 29.04 3.80
C LEU A 225 0.29 29.79 2.67
N ASN A 226 0.86 29.83 1.46
CA ASN A 226 0.33 30.61 0.34
C ASN A 226 -0.88 29.95 -0.37
N ASP A 227 -1.05 28.63 -0.27
CA ASP A 227 -2.23 27.94 -0.84
C ASP A 227 -3.51 28.22 -0.02
N ILE A 228 -3.39 28.42 1.30
CA ILE A 228 -4.52 28.67 2.21
C ILE A 228 -5.17 30.04 1.95
N THR A 229 -4.37 31.05 1.61
CA THR A 229 -4.87 32.43 1.41
C THR A 229 -5.52 32.66 0.04
N ARG A 230 -5.30 31.77 -0.95
CA ARG A 230 -5.80 31.94 -2.32
C ARG A 230 -7.12 31.22 -2.60
N ALA A 231 -7.42 30.14 -1.86
CA ALA A 231 -8.67 29.40 -1.97
C ALA A 231 -9.88 30.16 -1.38
N VAL A 232 -9.66 31.16 -0.52
CA VAL A 232 -10.70 32.00 0.09
C VAL A 232 -10.93 33.28 -0.74
N LYS A 233 -11.49 33.15 -1.94
CA LYS A 233 -12.25 34.25 -2.54
C LYS A 233 -13.69 33.78 -2.74
N PRO A 234 -14.66 34.25 -1.94
CA PRO A 234 -16.06 33.95 -2.21
C PRO A 234 -16.47 34.60 -3.53
N THR A 235 -17.07 33.81 -4.42
CA THR A 235 -17.77 34.30 -5.60
C THR A 235 -18.82 35.33 -5.16
N PRO A 236 -18.88 36.55 -5.71
CA PRO A 236 -19.92 37.50 -5.32
C PRO A 236 -21.28 36.98 -5.78
N ALA A 237 -22.18 36.79 -4.81
CA ALA A 237 -23.58 36.45 -5.07
C ALA A 237 -24.22 37.53 -5.95
N GLY A 238 -24.90 37.10 -7.00
CA GLY A 238 -25.66 37.96 -7.90
C GLY A 238 -26.72 38.76 -7.13
N GLY A 239 -26.55 40.08 -7.11
CA GLY A 239 -27.53 41.03 -6.58
C GLY A 239 -28.45 41.51 -7.70
N SER A 240 -29.75 41.29 -7.49
CA SER A 240 -30.89 41.69 -8.30
C SER A 240 -30.84 43.13 -8.81
N THR A 241 -31.17 43.32 -10.08
CA THR A 241 -31.51 44.64 -10.62
C THR A 241 -33.02 44.86 -10.49
N ASP A 242 -33.42 45.76 -9.60
CA ASP A 242 -34.78 46.32 -9.61
C ASP A 242 -34.85 47.49 -10.59
N PRO A 243 -35.95 47.63 -11.37
CA PRO A 243 -36.07 48.65 -12.40
C PRO A 243 -36.47 50.02 -11.84
N THR A 244 -35.81 51.06 -12.33
CA THR A 244 -36.10 52.48 -12.08
C THR A 244 -37.43 52.91 -12.73
N PRO A 245 -38.27 53.76 -12.10
CA PRO A 245 -39.51 54.26 -12.73
C PRO A 245 -39.20 55.39 -13.74
N PRO A 246 -40.08 55.66 -14.72
CA PRO A 246 -39.83 56.64 -15.76
C PRO A 246 -40.00 58.08 -15.27
N ALA A 247 -39.13 58.96 -15.75
CA ALA A 247 -39.18 60.40 -15.52
C ALA A 247 -40.37 61.05 -16.25
N SER A 248 -41.09 61.92 -15.54
CA SER A 248 -42.09 62.82 -16.10
C SER A 248 -41.45 64.00 -16.83
N ALA A 249 -41.83 64.21 -18.10
CA ALA A 249 -41.86 65.51 -18.76
C ALA A 249 -42.89 66.43 -18.05
N GLY A 250 -42.81 67.75 -18.05
CA GLY A 250 -41.94 68.70 -18.76
C GLY A 250 -42.08 70.08 -18.11
N LEU A 251 -41.93 71.11 -18.95
CA LEU A 251 -42.10 72.55 -18.67
C LEU A 251 -43.21 72.92 -17.67
#